data_AF-A0A956IHN4-F1
#
_entry.id   AF-A0A956IHN4-F1
#
_cell.length_a   1.000
_cell.length_b   1.000
_cell.length_c   1.000
_cell.angle_alpha   90.00
_cell.angle_beta   90.00
_cell.angle_gamma   90.00
#
_symmetry.space_group_name_H-M   'P 1'
#
loop_
_entity.id
_entity.type
_entity.pdbx_description
1 polymer ?
#
loop_
_entity_poly.entity_id
_entity_poly.type
_entity_poly.pdbx_seq_one_letter_code
_entity_poly.pdbx_strand_id
1 'polypeptide(L)'
;MSSLEQTRYVQGRVALFLRAWTFVSAVGVLLRVASALAGGGEQGLLRGAPFQYQLAALAAVLVPWLLVRGGERSSRLLRVVESLSLHATAMFLALMGASITVEIHGAALREVRLGETGPPVQDFLASLDHQYAALIVVFIVTGMLVLRAALVPSTSTRTAALALGIGVVGFVAYGLAGGAPLSAHDMVVLAVGTGAFYAFAIVLSVILSHVIHGLREEVRTARELGQYTLEKKIGEGGMGVVYQASHAMLRRPTAVKLLPPDKVGERTIERFEREVQLTAQLTHPNTVTVFDYGRTPEGVFYYAMELLDGPNLEQLVEAGGPQSESRVVYLLTQVCGALDEAHGLGLIHRDIKPANI
;
A
#
# COMPACT_ATOMS: atom_id res chain seq x y z
N MET A 1 4.08 -12.79 -7.23
CA MET A 1 2.74 -12.75 -6.57
C MET A 1 1.72 -13.27 -7.55
N SER A 2 0.87 -14.21 -7.14
CA SER A 2 -0.26 -14.67 -7.96
C SER A 2 -1.30 -13.54 -8.14
N SER A 3 -2.14 -13.62 -9.18
CA SER A 3 -3.22 -12.62 -9.41
C SER A 3 -4.19 -12.50 -8.22
N LEU A 4 -4.37 -13.59 -7.47
CA LEU A 4 -5.16 -13.65 -6.24
C LEU A 4 -4.49 -12.89 -5.09
N GLU A 5 -3.19 -13.09 -4.88
CA GLU A 5 -2.44 -12.34 -3.85
C GLU A 5 -2.45 -10.84 -4.12
N GLN A 6 -2.30 -10.44 -5.38
CA GLN A 6 -2.37 -9.03 -5.77
C GLN A 6 -3.75 -8.44 -5.47
N THR A 7 -4.80 -9.20 -5.72
CA THR A 7 -6.19 -8.79 -5.44
C THR A 7 -6.44 -8.67 -3.93
N ARG A 8 -6.02 -9.67 -3.13
CA ARG A 8 -6.13 -9.62 -1.65
C ARG A 8 -5.36 -8.45 -1.06
N TYR A 9 -4.16 -8.17 -1.58
CA TYR A 9 -3.38 -7.01 -1.17
C TYR A 9 -4.12 -5.70 -1.44
N VAL A 10 -4.62 -5.49 -2.67
CA VAL A 10 -5.36 -4.27 -3.03
C VAL A 10 -6.61 -4.12 -2.16
N GLN A 11 -7.34 -5.23 -1.93
CA GLN A 11 -8.50 -5.25 -1.05
C GLN A 11 -8.14 -4.79 0.37
N GLY A 12 -7.06 -5.32 0.94
CA GLY A 12 -6.59 -4.92 2.27
C GLY A 12 -6.27 -3.43 2.36
N ARG A 13 -5.65 -2.85 1.32
CA ARG A 13 -5.31 -1.42 1.27
C ARG A 13 -6.54 -0.53 1.11
N VAL A 14 -7.50 -0.90 0.26
CA VAL A 14 -8.78 -0.18 0.11
C VAL A 14 -9.59 -0.25 1.41
N ALA A 15 -9.68 -1.43 2.03
CA ALA A 15 -10.37 -1.61 3.31
C ALA A 15 -9.71 -0.79 4.43
N LEU A 16 -8.37 -0.74 4.48
CA LEU A 16 -7.62 0.08 5.44
C LEU A 16 -7.93 1.56 5.26
N PHE A 17 -7.90 2.06 4.02
CA PHE A 17 -8.24 3.44 3.71
C PHE A 17 -9.66 3.79 4.15
N LEU A 18 -10.65 2.99 3.74
CA LEU A 18 -12.06 3.24 4.09
C LEU A 18 -12.28 3.18 5.60
N ARG A 19 -11.60 2.28 6.32
CA ARG A 19 -11.64 2.21 7.79
C ARG A 19 -11.06 3.48 8.42
N ALA A 20 -9.89 3.90 7.98
CA ALA A 20 -9.23 5.10 8.50
C ALA A 20 -10.09 6.35 8.26
N TRP A 21 -10.64 6.50 7.05
CA TRP A 21 -11.50 7.64 6.73
C TRP A 21 -12.86 7.59 7.45
N THR A 22 -13.41 6.39 7.69
CA THR A 22 -14.59 6.22 8.54
C THR A 22 -14.32 6.72 9.96
N PHE A 23 -13.16 6.39 10.52
CA PHE A 23 -12.78 6.89 11.85
C PHE A 23 -12.70 8.42 11.87
N VAL A 24 -11.99 9.03 10.90
CA VAL A 24 -11.90 10.51 10.77
C VAL A 24 -13.29 11.14 10.64
N SER A 25 -14.16 10.57 9.80
CA SER A 25 -15.52 11.07 9.58
C SER A 25 -16.40 10.92 10.82
N ALA A 26 -16.22 9.84 11.59
CA ALA A 26 -16.98 9.58 12.81
C ALA A 26 -16.62 10.55 13.95
N VAL A 27 -15.36 10.98 14.06
CA VAL A 27 -14.93 11.95 15.08
C VAL A 27 -15.78 13.22 15.03
N GLY A 28 -16.01 13.78 13.84
CA GLY A 28 -16.83 14.98 13.70
C GLY A 28 -18.29 14.77 14.13
N VAL A 29 -18.87 13.60 13.85
CA VAL A 29 -20.25 13.26 14.28
C VAL A 29 -20.30 13.10 15.80
N LEU A 30 -19.33 12.40 16.39
CA LEU A 30 -19.23 12.18 17.83
C LEU A 30 -19.06 13.48 18.60
N LEU A 31 -18.22 14.40 18.12
CA LEU A 31 -18.05 15.72 18.74
C LEU A 31 -19.35 16.52 18.76
N ARG A 32 -20.13 16.50 17.68
CA ARG A 32 -21.45 17.15 17.63
C ARG A 32 -22.46 16.50 18.59
N VAL A 33 -22.50 15.17 18.65
CA VAL A 33 -23.37 14.45 19.59
C VAL A 33 -22.98 14.75 21.04
N ALA A 34 -21.69 14.73 21.36
CA ALA A 34 -21.20 15.06 22.70
C ALA A 34 -21.54 16.51 23.09
N SER A 35 -21.39 17.46 22.17
CA SER A 35 -21.76 18.87 22.38
C SER A 35 -23.26 19.03 22.67
N ALA A 36 -24.12 18.30 21.94
CA ALA A 36 -25.56 18.32 22.19
C ALA A 36 -25.92 17.71 23.57
N LEU A 37 -25.28 16.59 23.94
CA LEU A 37 -25.50 15.95 25.24
C LEU A 37 -24.99 16.82 26.42
N ALA A 38 -24.01 17.68 26.20
CA ALA A 38 -23.45 18.58 27.22
C ALA A 38 -24.30 19.85 27.45
N GLY A 39 -25.54 19.92 26.92
CA GLY A 39 -26.43 21.06 27.09
C GLY A 39 -26.20 22.21 26.10
N GLY A 40 -25.39 22.00 25.06
CA GLY A 40 -25.25 22.94 23.96
C GLY A 40 -26.51 22.96 23.09
N GLY A 41 -27.42 23.91 23.33
CA GLY A 41 -28.54 24.32 22.47
C GLY A 41 -29.13 23.23 21.55
N GLU A 42 -30.09 22.46 22.06
CA GLU A 42 -30.66 21.27 21.42
C GLU A 42 -31.34 21.46 20.04
N GLN A 43 -31.62 22.70 19.59
CA GLN A 43 -32.59 22.90 18.51
C GLN A 43 -32.00 23.05 17.08
N GLY A 44 -30.69 23.22 16.91
CA GLY A 44 -30.07 23.41 15.59
C GLY A 44 -29.02 22.36 15.18
N LEU A 45 -28.17 21.94 16.13
CA LEU A 45 -26.91 21.24 15.81
C LEU A 45 -27.10 19.80 15.27
N LEU A 46 -28.15 19.10 15.72
CA LEU A 46 -28.47 17.72 15.34
C LEU A 46 -29.63 17.59 14.34
N ARG A 47 -30.37 18.67 14.07
CA ARG A 47 -31.55 18.66 13.18
C ARG A 47 -31.36 19.48 11.89
N GLY A 48 -30.28 20.25 11.78
CA GLY A 48 -29.96 21.05 10.59
C GLY A 48 -29.46 20.24 9.40
N ALA A 49 -29.60 20.81 8.20
CA ALA A 49 -29.08 20.25 6.95
C ALA A 49 -27.57 19.87 7.01
N PRO A 50 -26.69 20.64 7.68
CA PRO A 50 -25.28 20.27 7.81
C PRO A 50 -25.07 18.89 8.46
N PHE A 51 -25.88 18.52 9.45
CA PHE A 51 -25.73 17.26 10.17
C PHE A 51 -26.13 16.06 9.31
N GLN A 52 -27.18 16.20 8.50
CA GLN A 52 -27.62 15.15 7.57
C GLN A 52 -26.54 14.85 6.52
N TYR A 53 -25.92 15.89 5.96
CA TYR A 53 -24.81 15.72 5.02
C TYR A 53 -23.57 15.11 5.67
N GLN A 54 -23.29 15.42 6.93
CA GLN A 54 -22.20 14.80 7.67
C GLN A 54 -22.43 13.30 7.91
N LEU A 55 -23.66 12.90 8.26
CA LEU A 55 -24.05 11.48 8.37
C LEU A 55 -23.96 10.77 7.02
N ALA A 56 -24.40 11.42 5.94
CA ALA A 56 -24.30 10.87 4.59
C ALA A 56 -22.84 10.69 4.16
N ALA A 57 -21.96 11.64 4.47
CA ALA A 57 -20.52 11.53 4.22
C ALA A 57 -19.88 10.37 5.00
N LEU A 58 -20.28 10.13 6.25
CA LEU A 58 -19.85 8.99 7.04
C LEU A 58 -20.36 7.66 6.44
N ALA A 59 -21.64 7.60 6.05
CA ALA A 59 -22.22 6.41 5.43
C ALA A 59 -21.53 6.05 4.11
N ALA A 60 -21.14 7.05 3.31
CA ALA A 60 -20.44 6.90 2.03
C ALA A 60 -19.08 6.20 2.14
N VAL A 61 -18.49 6.12 3.33
CA VAL A 61 -17.27 5.33 3.58
C VAL A 61 -17.50 4.11 4.46
N LEU A 62 -18.38 4.19 5.46
CA LEU A 62 -18.64 3.09 6.39
C LEU A 62 -19.27 1.90 5.67
N VAL A 63 -20.30 2.13 4.85
CA VAL A 63 -21.00 1.04 4.14
C VAL A 63 -20.06 0.33 3.16
N PRO A 64 -19.33 1.06 2.29
CA PRO A 64 -18.27 0.49 1.47
C PRO A 64 -17.21 -0.29 2.24
N TRP A 65 -16.74 0.20 3.39
CA TRP A 65 -15.82 -0.54 4.24
C TRP A 65 -16.40 -1.89 4.68
N LEU A 66 -17.65 -1.92 5.14
CA LEU A 66 -18.34 -3.16 5.53
C LEU A 66 -18.47 -4.15 4.37
N LEU A 67 -18.64 -3.66 3.13
CA LEU A 67 -18.73 -4.50 1.93
C LEU A 67 -17.40 -5.14 1.53
N VAL A 68 -16.28 -4.44 1.75
CA VAL A 68 -14.95 -4.88 1.30
C VAL A 68 -14.09 -5.50 2.41
N ARG A 69 -14.48 -5.39 3.69
CA ARG A 69 -13.70 -5.94 4.82
C ARG A 69 -13.69 -7.48 4.88
N GLY A 70 -14.59 -8.16 4.18
CA GLY A 70 -14.73 -9.61 4.22
C GLY A 70 -15.06 -10.23 2.87
N GLY A 71 -14.66 -11.49 2.71
CA GLY A 71 -14.77 -12.25 1.45
C GLY A 71 -13.81 -11.75 0.37
N GLU A 72 -13.47 -12.59 -0.62
CA GLU A 72 -12.63 -12.14 -1.74
C GLU A 72 -13.43 -11.30 -2.73
N ARG A 73 -12.91 -10.13 -3.09
CA ARG A 73 -13.56 -9.20 -4.03
C ARG A 73 -12.72 -8.99 -5.27
N SER A 74 -13.37 -8.84 -6.41
CA SER A 74 -12.67 -8.58 -7.67
C SER A 74 -12.01 -7.20 -7.68
N SER A 75 -10.87 -7.08 -8.36
CA SER A 75 -10.15 -5.80 -8.50
C SER A 75 -10.98 -4.69 -9.16
N ARG A 76 -11.90 -5.04 -10.07
CA ARG A 76 -12.85 -4.10 -10.68
C ARG A 76 -13.81 -3.54 -9.64
N LEU A 77 -14.43 -4.40 -8.83
CA LEU A 77 -15.36 -3.98 -7.78
C LEU A 77 -14.67 -3.05 -6.77
N LEU A 78 -13.46 -3.39 -6.33
CA LEU A 78 -12.70 -2.58 -5.36
C LEU A 78 -12.44 -1.16 -5.88
N ARG A 79 -12.07 -1.02 -7.16
CA ARG A 79 -11.84 0.29 -7.78
C ARG A 79 -13.12 1.12 -7.92
N VAL A 80 -14.24 0.47 -8.25
CA VAL A 80 -15.55 1.13 -8.35
C VAL A 80 -16.01 1.60 -6.98
N VAL A 81 -15.95 0.72 -5.97
CA VAL A 81 -16.34 1.03 -4.59
C VAL A 81 -15.51 2.19 -4.04
N GLU A 82 -14.17 2.14 -4.18
CA GLU A 82 -13.28 3.23 -3.77
C GLU A 82 -13.65 4.56 -4.46
N SER A 83 -13.84 4.54 -5.78
CA SER A 83 -14.18 5.75 -6.53
C SER A 83 -15.51 6.34 -6.10
N LEU A 84 -16.55 5.51 -5.98
CA LEU A 84 -17.88 5.97 -5.57
C LEU A 84 -17.86 6.54 -4.15
N SER A 85 -17.17 5.88 -3.21
CA SER A 85 -16.97 6.38 -1.85
C SER A 85 -16.37 7.78 -1.84
N LEU A 86 -15.25 7.98 -2.53
CA LEU A 86 -14.54 9.26 -2.53
C LEU A 86 -15.39 10.39 -3.11
N HIS A 87 -16.06 10.15 -4.25
CA HIS A 87 -16.89 11.17 -4.88
C HIS A 87 -18.15 11.47 -4.04
N ALA A 88 -18.80 10.45 -3.49
CA ALA A 88 -19.97 10.65 -2.62
C ALA A 88 -19.60 11.42 -1.35
N THR A 89 -18.48 11.07 -0.70
CA THR A 89 -17.99 11.80 0.48
C THR A 89 -17.67 13.25 0.14
N ALA A 90 -16.96 13.52 -0.96
CA ALA A 90 -16.66 14.89 -1.37
C ALA A 90 -17.92 15.70 -1.70
N MET A 91 -18.89 15.09 -2.39
CA MET A 91 -20.19 15.70 -2.67
C MET A 91 -20.92 16.09 -1.39
N PHE A 92 -21.06 15.16 -0.43
CA PHE A 92 -21.76 15.46 0.82
C PHE A 92 -21.03 16.50 1.68
N LEU A 93 -19.70 16.47 1.72
CA LEU A 93 -18.93 17.52 2.40
C LEU A 93 -19.09 18.89 1.74
N ALA A 94 -19.16 18.95 0.40
CA ALA A 94 -19.43 20.19 -0.32
C ALA A 94 -20.84 20.74 -0.04
N LEU A 95 -21.86 19.87 -0.05
CA LEU A 95 -23.23 20.24 0.33
C LEU A 95 -23.30 20.74 1.77
N MET A 96 -22.60 20.07 2.70
CA MET A 96 -22.46 20.51 4.09
C MET A 96 -21.82 21.90 4.18
N GLY A 97 -20.74 22.14 3.44
CA GLY A 97 -20.07 23.45 3.39
C GLY A 97 -21.00 24.54 2.88
N ALA A 98 -21.74 24.27 1.80
CA ALA A 98 -22.73 25.20 1.26
C ALA A 98 -23.85 25.49 2.28
N SER A 99 -24.40 24.46 2.93
CA SER A 99 -25.46 24.65 3.93
C SER A 99 -25.00 25.46 5.14
N ILE A 100 -23.77 25.23 5.62
CA ILE A 100 -23.18 26.02 6.70
C ILE A 100 -23.04 27.48 6.26
N THR A 101 -22.56 27.70 5.04
CA THR A 101 -22.39 29.05 4.51
C THR A 101 -23.72 29.83 4.47
N VAL A 102 -24.80 29.17 4.01
CA VAL A 102 -26.14 29.77 3.95
C VAL A 102 -26.71 30.05 5.36
N GLU A 103 -26.55 29.12 6.31
CA GLU A 103 -27.04 29.29 7.68
C GLU A 103 -26.36 30.48 8.38
N ILE A 104 -25.03 30.59 8.28
CA ILE A 104 -24.29 31.71 8.90
C ILE A 104 -24.69 33.03 8.22
N HIS A 105 -24.80 33.05 6.89
CA HIS A 105 -25.18 34.28 6.15
C HIS A 105 -26.60 34.75 6.51
N GLY A 106 -27.55 33.82 6.64
CA GLY A 106 -28.92 34.12 7.05
C GLY A 106 -29.05 34.54 8.53
N ALA A 107 -28.09 34.20 9.38
CA ALA A 107 -28.01 34.69 10.76
C ALA A 107 -27.47 36.12 10.81
N ALA A 108 -26.39 36.41 10.09
CA ALA A 108 -25.80 37.76 10.02
C ALA A 108 -26.81 38.80 9.49
N LEU A 109 -27.59 38.46 8.44
CA LEU A 109 -28.63 39.34 7.91
C LEU A 109 -29.78 39.60 8.91
N ARG A 110 -30.03 38.66 9.84
CA ARG A 110 -31.07 38.82 10.88
C ARG A 110 -30.61 39.78 11.98
N GLU A 111 -29.36 39.70 12.42
CA GLU A 111 -28.78 40.63 13.40
C GLU A 111 -28.76 42.07 12.86
N VAL A 112 -28.31 42.26 11.62
CA VAL A 112 -28.33 43.58 10.94
C VAL A 112 -29.76 44.15 10.85
N ARG A 113 -30.75 43.30 10.54
CA ARG A 113 -32.15 43.73 10.41
C ARG A 113 -32.80 44.07 11.76
N LEU A 114 -32.32 43.48 12.86
CA LEU A 114 -32.79 43.76 14.22
C LEU A 114 -32.12 45.00 14.84
N GLY A 115 -31.16 45.62 14.15
CA GLY A 115 -30.47 46.82 14.63
C GLY A 115 -29.48 46.55 15.76
N GLU A 116 -29.14 45.28 16.01
CA GLU A 116 -28.11 44.88 16.95
C GLU A 116 -26.74 45.04 16.27
N THR A 117 -26.22 46.27 16.21
CA THR A 117 -24.87 46.50 15.67
C THR A 117 -23.82 46.14 16.71
N GLY A 118 -23.16 45.00 16.50
CA GLY A 118 -21.90 44.66 17.14
C GLY A 118 -20.77 45.63 16.78
N PRO A 119 -19.68 45.75 17.58
CA PRO A 119 -18.52 46.55 17.21
C PRO A 119 -17.92 46.11 15.85
N PRO A 120 -17.20 46.98 15.11
CA PRO A 120 -16.65 46.71 13.76
C PRO A 120 -15.81 45.43 13.62
N VAL A 121 -15.29 44.93 14.73
CA VAL A 121 -14.54 43.68 14.81
C VAL A 121 -15.45 42.46 14.62
N GLN A 122 -16.73 42.50 15.03
CA GLN A 122 -17.68 41.41 14.83
C GLN A 122 -18.07 41.22 13.36
N ASP A 123 -18.24 42.31 12.59
CA ASP A 123 -18.49 42.22 11.14
C ASP A 123 -17.28 41.64 10.38
N PHE A 124 -16.08 42.04 10.77
CA PHE A 124 -14.83 41.46 10.25
C PHE A 124 -14.69 39.98 10.61
N LEU A 125 -14.96 39.61 11.87
CA LEU A 125 -14.94 38.22 12.34
C LEU A 125 -16.03 37.36 11.68
N ALA A 126 -17.22 37.90 11.39
CA ALA A 126 -18.28 37.19 10.67
C ALA A 126 -17.94 36.95 9.19
N SER A 127 -17.30 37.93 8.52
CA SER A 127 -16.79 37.76 7.14
C SER A 127 -15.70 36.69 7.05
N LEU A 128 -14.87 36.59 8.09
CA LEU A 128 -13.87 35.55 8.26
C LEU A 128 -14.51 34.17 8.48
N ASP A 129 -15.57 34.09 9.29
CA ASP A 129 -16.26 32.83 9.63
C ASP A 129 -16.87 32.11 8.40
N HIS A 130 -17.39 32.87 7.43
CA HIS A 130 -17.92 32.32 6.17
C HIS A 130 -16.85 31.68 5.28
N GLN A 131 -15.69 32.32 5.18
CA GLN A 131 -14.56 31.82 4.39
C GLN A 131 -13.94 30.57 5.05
N TYR A 132 -13.90 30.53 6.37
CA TYR A 132 -13.35 29.39 7.11
C TYR A 132 -14.17 28.11 6.95
N ALA A 133 -15.50 28.17 6.87
CA ALA A 133 -16.35 26.99 6.68
C ALA A 133 -16.05 26.26 5.35
N ALA A 134 -15.91 27.00 4.24
CA ALA A 134 -15.55 26.44 2.95
C ALA A 134 -14.11 25.89 2.96
N LEU A 135 -13.17 26.60 3.59
CA LEU A 135 -11.78 26.17 3.73
C LEU A 135 -11.63 24.88 4.55
N ILE A 136 -12.44 24.69 5.61
CA ILE A 136 -12.44 23.45 6.39
C ILE A 136 -12.86 22.25 5.52
N VAL A 137 -13.89 22.41 4.68
CA VAL A 137 -14.32 21.36 3.76
C VAL A 137 -13.24 21.03 2.74
N VAL A 138 -12.59 22.04 2.17
CA VAL A 138 -11.46 21.88 1.25
C VAL A 138 -10.31 21.15 1.94
N PHE A 139 -9.96 21.53 3.17
CA PHE A 139 -8.92 20.89 3.95
C PHE A 139 -9.23 19.40 4.23
N ILE A 140 -10.47 19.08 4.58
CA ILE A 140 -10.91 17.69 4.80
C ILE A 140 -10.80 16.90 3.49
N VAL A 141 -11.31 17.42 2.36
CA VAL A 141 -11.28 16.69 1.08
C VAL A 141 -9.85 16.51 0.57
N THR A 142 -9.01 17.54 0.67
CA THR A 142 -7.59 17.45 0.28
C THR A 142 -6.82 16.48 1.18
N GLY A 143 -7.07 16.48 2.50
CA GLY A 143 -6.55 15.48 3.43
C GLY A 143 -6.97 14.05 3.07
N MET A 144 -8.22 13.86 2.61
CA MET A 144 -8.71 12.58 2.09
C MET A 144 -7.90 12.11 0.89
N LEU A 145 -7.60 13.00 -0.06
CA LEU A 145 -6.82 12.70 -1.26
C LEU A 145 -5.39 12.26 -0.91
N VAL A 146 -4.75 12.96 0.03
CA VAL A 146 -3.39 12.64 0.48
C VAL A 146 -3.37 11.30 1.23
N LEU A 147 -4.30 11.10 2.16
CA LEU A 147 -4.43 9.84 2.90
C LEU A 147 -4.70 8.66 1.95
N ARG A 148 -5.56 8.86 0.96
CA ARG A 148 -5.86 7.86 -0.07
C ARG A 148 -4.62 7.52 -0.90
N ALA A 149 -3.84 8.51 -1.32
CA ALA A 149 -2.59 8.28 -2.06
C ALA A 149 -1.54 7.53 -1.22
N ALA A 150 -1.49 7.78 0.08
CA ALA A 150 -0.60 7.06 1.01
C ALA A 150 -1.04 5.60 1.23
N LEU A 151 -2.35 5.38 1.36
CA LEU A 151 -2.90 4.09 1.76
C LEU A 151 -3.25 3.19 0.59
N VAL A 152 -3.69 3.69 -0.55
CA VAL A 152 -4.13 2.86 -1.68
C VAL A 152 -3.19 3.03 -2.87
N PRO A 153 -2.32 2.03 -3.14
CA PRO A 153 -1.40 2.13 -4.27
C PRO A 153 -2.14 2.23 -5.60
N SER A 154 -1.78 3.21 -6.41
CA SER A 154 -2.26 3.37 -7.79
C SER A 154 -1.25 4.12 -8.64
N THR A 155 -1.43 4.08 -9.95
CA THR A 155 -0.62 4.88 -10.88
C THR A 155 -0.87 6.37 -10.65
N SER A 156 0.12 7.20 -10.95
CA SER A 156 0.02 8.67 -10.90
C SER A 156 -1.17 9.18 -11.73
N THR A 157 -1.39 8.60 -12.91
CA THR A 157 -2.51 8.93 -13.81
C THR A 157 -3.87 8.66 -13.17
N ARG A 158 -4.05 7.52 -12.51
CA ARG A 158 -5.31 7.19 -11.81
C ARG A 158 -5.54 8.12 -10.63
N THR A 159 -4.49 8.40 -9.86
CA THR A 159 -4.57 9.33 -8.72
C THR A 159 -4.98 10.72 -9.17
N ALA A 160 -4.37 11.24 -10.24
CA ALA A 160 -4.73 12.53 -10.83
C ALA A 160 -6.18 12.55 -11.32
N ALA A 161 -6.62 11.53 -12.06
CA ALA A 161 -7.99 11.46 -12.58
C ALA A 161 -9.05 11.41 -11.47
N LEU A 162 -8.81 10.62 -10.41
CA LEU A 162 -9.70 10.58 -9.24
C LEU A 162 -9.75 11.93 -8.53
N ALA A 163 -8.59 12.54 -8.28
CA ALA A 163 -8.51 13.79 -7.54
C ALA A 163 -9.18 14.97 -8.30
N LEU A 164 -9.00 15.02 -9.62
CA LEU A 164 -9.71 15.98 -10.49
C LEU A 164 -11.23 15.74 -10.48
N GLY A 165 -11.67 14.48 -10.60
CA GLY A 165 -13.09 14.13 -10.54
C GLY A 165 -13.75 14.52 -9.22
N ILE A 166 -13.05 14.30 -8.11
CA ILE A 166 -13.48 14.70 -6.75
C ILE A 166 -13.62 16.23 -6.65
N GLY A 167 -12.63 16.98 -7.16
CA GLY A 167 -12.68 18.44 -7.18
C GLY A 167 -13.87 18.98 -7.99
N VAL A 168 -14.10 18.42 -9.19
CA VAL A 168 -15.24 18.81 -10.05
C VAL A 168 -16.57 18.52 -9.37
N VAL A 169 -16.74 17.32 -8.81
CA VAL A 169 -17.99 16.93 -8.11
C VAL A 169 -18.24 17.84 -6.91
N GLY A 170 -17.21 18.12 -6.10
CA GLY A 170 -17.33 19.03 -4.96
C GLY A 170 -17.72 20.45 -5.39
N PHE A 171 -17.07 20.98 -6.42
CA PHE A 171 -17.36 22.31 -6.95
C PHE A 171 -18.80 22.44 -7.48
N VAL A 172 -19.24 21.47 -8.29
CA VAL A 172 -20.61 21.45 -8.84
C VAL A 172 -21.64 21.31 -7.71
N ALA A 173 -21.40 20.43 -6.74
CA ALA A 173 -22.31 20.24 -5.60
C ALA A 173 -22.44 21.52 -4.76
N TYR A 174 -21.34 22.21 -4.49
CA TYR A 174 -21.35 23.49 -3.77
C TYR A 174 -22.14 24.57 -4.52
N GLY A 175 -21.95 24.68 -5.84
CA GLY A 175 -22.67 25.65 -6.67
C GLY A 175 -24.18 25.37 -6.73
N LEU A 176 -24.59 24.11 -6.91
CA LEU A 176 -26.01 23.72 -6.97
C LEU A 176 -26.75 23.92 -5.66
N ALA A 177 -26.06 23.85 -4.52
CA ALA A 177 -26.65 24.10 -3.21
C ALA A 177 -26.92 25.58 -2.92
N GLY A 178 -26.69 26.48 -3.89
CA GLY A 178 -26.94 27.91 -3.74
C GLY A 178 -25.94 28.56 -2.79
N GLY A 179 -24.64 28.30 -3.01
CA GLY A 179 -23.55 28.93 -2.25
C GLY A 179 -23.75 30.44 -2.05
N ALA A 180 -23.12 31.01 -1.02
CA ALA A 180 -23.41 32.37 -0.57
C ALA A 180 -23.47 33.39 -1.73
N PRO A 181 -24.37 34.38 -1.67
CA PRO A 181 -24.37 35.52 -2.58
C PRO A 181 -23.15 36.40 -2.28
N LEU A 182 -21.99 35.93 -2.73
CA LEU A 182 -20.70 36.58 -2.57
C LEU A 182 -20.56 37.69 -3.61
N SER A 183 -19.81 38.74 -3.27
CA SER A 183 -19.40 39.71 -4.26
C SER A 183 -18.53 39.05 -5.33
N ALA A 184 -18.46 39.64 -6.53
CA ALA A 184 -17.58 39.12 -7.59
C ALA A 184 -16.12 39.00 -7.14
N HIS A 185 -15.65 39.91 -6.30
CA HIS A 185 -14.32 39.87 -5.70
C HIS A 185 -14.14 38.64 -4.79
N ASP A 186 -15.08 38.40 -3.87
CA ASP A 186 -14.97 37.32 -2.90
C ASP A 186 -15.11 35.94 -3.55
N MET A 187 -15.92 35.84 -4.61
CA MET A 187 -15.96 34.65 -5.46
C MET A 187 -14.61 34.34 -6.09
N VAL A 188 -13.91 35.35 -6.60
CA VAL A 188 -12.58 35.18 -7.21
C VAL A 188 -11.56 34.76 -6.15
N VAL A 189 -11.54 35.40 -4.99
CA VAL A 189 -10.63 35.05 -3.88
C VAL A 189 -10.87 33.61 -3.42
N LEU A 190 -12.13 33.21 -3.21
CA LEU A 190 -12.50 31.86 -2.81
C LEU A 190 -12.12 30.82 -3.88
N ALA A 191 -12.38 31.11 -5.15
CA ALA A 191 -12.05 30.22 -6.27
C ALA A 191 -10.54 30.03 -6.43
N VAL A 192 -9.76 31.12 -6.37
CA VAL A 192 -8.30 31.07 -6.48
C VAL A 192 -7.68 30.35 -5.28
N GLY A 193 -8.09 30.69 -4.06
CA GLY A 193 -7.58 30.05 -2.84
C GLY A 193 -7.90 28.55 -2.80
N THR A 194 -9.16 28.19 -3.05
CA THR A 194 -9.59 26.78 -3.08
C THR A 194 -8.92 26.02 -4.22
N GLY A 195 -8.82 26.62 -5.41
CA GLY A 195 -8.16 26.04 -6.56
C GLY A 195 -6.68 25.78 -6.31
N ALA A 196 -5.97 26.73 -5.68
CA ALA A 196 -4.56 26.56 -5.30
C ALA A 196 -4.36 25.43 -4.29
N PHE A 197 -5.20 25.35 -3.25
CA PHE A 197 -5.15 24.26 -2.26
C PHE A 197 -5.42 22.89 -2.89
N TYR A 198 -6.43 22.78 -3.77
CA TYR A 198 -6.70 21.55 -4.50
C TYR A 198 -5.57 21.16 -5.43
N ALA A 199 -5.03 22.12 -6.20
CA ALA A 199 -3.90 21.88 -7.09
C ALA A 199 -2.68 21.36 -6.32
N PHE A 200 -2.35 21.98 -5.19
CA PHE A 200 -1.29 21.53 -4.30
C PHE A 200 -1.53 20.11 -3.80
N ALA A 201 -2.74 19.80 -3.32
CA ALA A 201 -3.09 18.47 -2.83
C ALA A 201 -3.03 17.41 -3.95
N ILE A 202 -3.47 17.73 -5.16
CA ILE A 202 -3.37 16.85 -6.34
C ILE A 202 -1.90 16.55 -6.63
N VAL A 203 -1.05 17.58 -6.71
CA VAL A 203 0.39 17.42 -6.95
C VAL A 203 1.02 16.54 -5.87
N LEU A 204 0.75 16.82 -4.60
CA LEU A 204 1.27 16.04 -3.47
C LEU A 204 0.80 14.58 -3.53
N SER A 205 -0.49 14.34 -3.77
CA SER A 205 -1.05 12.99 -3.93
C SER A 205 -0.43 12.26 -5.12
N VAL A 206 -0.18 12.94 -6.24
CA VAL A 206 0.47 12.36 -7.43
C VAL A 206 1.92 12.00 -7.13
N ILE A 207 2.69 12.89 -6.49
CA ILE A 207 4.08 12.61 -6.07
C ILE A 207 4.11 11.42 -5.12
N LEU A 208 3.27 11.42 -4.09
CA LEU A 208 3.21 10.34 -3.11
C LEU A 208 2.85 9.00 -3.78
N SER A 209 1.88 9.03 -4.69
CA SER A 209 1.51 7.87 -5.50
C SER A 209 2.65 7.39 -6.40
N HIS A 210 3.39 8.31 -7.01
CA HIS A 210 4.54 7.99 -7.86
C HIS A 210 5.69 7.38 -7.06
N VAL A 211 6.04 7.95 -5.91
CA VAL A 211 7.11 7.43 -5.03
C VAL A 211 6.74 6.05 -4.49
N ILE A 212 5.53 5.89 -3.92
CA ILE A 212 5.09 4.61 -3.35
C ILE A 212 4.98 3.53 -4.44
N HIS A 213 4.46 3.89 -5.62
CA HIS A 213 4.32 2.92 -6.71
C HIS A 213 5.65 2.63 -7.41
N GLY A 214 6.51 3.62 -7.59
CA GLY A 214 7.84 3.49 -8.19
C GLY A 214 8.75 2.60 -7.35
N LEU A 215 8.85 2.87 -6.04
CA LEU A 215 9.58 2.01 -5.10
C LEU A 215 9.07 0.56 -5.12
N ARG A 216 7.76 0.38 -5.35
CA ARG A 216 7.18 -0.96 -5.42
C ARG A 216 7.51 -1.69 -6.70
N GLU A 217 7.54 -0.99 -7.83
CA GLU A 217 7.97 -1.58 -9.10
C GLU A 217 9.45 -1.94 -9.06
N GLU A 218 10.30 -1.07 -8.51
CA GLU A 218 11.72 -1.37 -8.28
C GLU A 218 11.91 -2.60 -7.38
N VAL A 219 11.20 -2.70 -6.26
CA VAL A 219 11.26 -3.88 -5.37
C VAL A 219 10.72 -5.14 -6.05
N ARG A 220 9.75 -5.01 -6.96
CA ARG A 220 9.20 -6.14 -7.70
C ARG A 220 10.16 -6.61 -8.79
N THR A 221 10.74 -5.70 -9.55
CA THR A 221 11.77 -6.00 -10.56
C THR A 221 13.02 -6.56 -9.91
N ALA A 222 13.41 -6.05 -8.73
CA ALA A 222 14.50 -6.63 -7.93
C ALA A 222 14.20 -8.06 -7.44
N ARG A 223 12.94 -8.49 -7.44
CA ARG A 223 12.54 -9.88 -7.17
C ARG A 223 12.37 -10.72 -8.43
N GLU A 224 12.39 -10.14 -9.61
CA GLU A 224 12.31 -10.85 -10.89
C GLU A 224 13.74 -11.01 -11.44
N LEU A 225 14.31 -12.19 -11.23
CA LEU A 225 15.68 -12.56 -11.59
C LEU A 225 15.66 -13.42 -12.87
N GLY A 226 15.71 -12.77 -14.04
CA GLY A 226 15.55 -13.48 -15.32
C GLY A 226 14.22 -14.22 -15.39
N GLN A 227 14.25 -15.57 -15.45
CA GLN A 227 13.05 -16.41 -15.45
C GLN A 227 12.52 -16.78 -14.06
N TYR A 228 13.16 -16.29 -12.98
CA TYR A 228 12.84 -16.65 -11.60
C TYR A 228 12.17 -15.49 -10.87
N THR A 229 11.10 -15.79 -10.13
CA THR A 229 10.51 -14.83 -9.18
C THR A 229 10.94 -15.21 -7.77
N LEU A 230 11.72 -14.37 -7.09
CA LEU A 230 12.15 -14.53 -5.71
C LEU A 230 10.98 -14.29 -4.76
N GLU A 231 10.68 -15.26 -3.91
CA GLU A 231 9.51 -15.25 -3.03
C GLU A 231 9.90 -14.95 -1.58
N LYS A 232 10.63 -15.89 -0.96
CA LYS A 232 10.98 -15.86 0.46
C LYS A 232 12.46 -16.18 0.63
N LYS A 233 13.15 -15.42 1.48
CA LYS A 233 14.51 -15.75 1.92
C LYS A 233 14.48 -17.00 2.81
N ILE A 234 15.26 -18.02 2.45
CA ILE A 234 15.34 -19.29 3.18
C ILE A 234 16.70 -19.51 3.86
N GLY A 235 17.74 -18.76 3.47
CA GLY A 235 19.04 -18.83 4.14
C GLY A 235 19.92 -17.62 3.82
N GLU A 236 20.88 -17.35 4.69
CA GLU A 236 21.98 -16.40 4.45
C GLU A 236 23.24 -16.93 5.12
N GLY A 237 24.36 -16.84 4.41
CA GLY A 237 25.68 -17.18 4.93
C GLY A 237 26.76 -16.25 4.37
N GLY A 238 28.02 -16.54 4.70
CA GLY A 238 29.15 -15.69 4.31
C GLY A 238 29.32 -15.49 2.79
N MET A 239 28.84 -16.43 1.98
CA MET A 239 28.98 -16.38 0.51
C MET A 239 27.76 -15.81 -0.22
N GLY A 240 26.66 -15.50 0.47
CA GLY A 240 25.45 -15.01 -0.20
C GLY A 240 24.14 -15.31 0.51
N VAL A 241 23.05 -15.08 -0.21
CA VAL A 241 21.67 -15.22 0.30
C VAL A 241 20.91 -16.20 -0.58
N VAL A 242 20.13 -17.10 0.01
CA VAL A 242 19.30 -18.08 -0.69
C VAL A 242 17.83 -17.71 -0.53
N TYR A 243 17.12 -17.69 -1.67
CA TYR A 243 15.68 -17.46 -1.75
C TYR A 243 14.98 -18.68 -2.30
N GLN A 244 13.82 -19.02 -1.74
CA GLN A 244 12.80 -19.76 -2.45
C GLN A 244 12.28 -18.90 -3.60
N ALA A 245 12.15 -19.50 -4.77
CA ALA A 245 11.72 -18.86 -5.99
C ALA A 245 10.84 -19.81 -6.82
N SER A 246 10.10 -19.23 -7.76
CA SER A 246 9.35 -19.99 -8.77
C SER A 246 9.85 -19.63 -10.18
N HIS A 247 10.05 -20.66 -11.01
CA HIS A 247 10.41 -20.47 -12.42
C HIS A 247 9.16 -20.15 -13.25
N ALA A 248 9.20 -19.07 -14.04
CA ALA A 248 8.05 -18.49 -14.73
C ALA A 248 7.28 -19.49 -15.63
N MET A 249 8.00 -20.33 -16.36
CA MET A 249 7.40 -21.30 -17.30
C MET A 249 7.10 -22.67 -16.66
N LEU A 250 7.97 -23.12 -15.75
CA LEU A 250 7.92 -24.50 -15.23
C LEU A 250 7.08 -24.62 -13.95
N ARG A 251 6.77 -23.49 -13.29
CA ARG A 251 6.02 -23.41 -12.02
C ARG A 251 6.50 -24.38 -10.94
N ARG A 252 7.75 -24.82 -11.01
CA ARG A 252 8.38 -25.65 -9.99
C ARG A 252 8.99 -24.76 -8.90
N PRO A 253 8.90 -25.16 -7.61
CA PRO A 253 9.69 -24.56 -6.56
C PRO A 253 11.19 -24.70 -6.87
N THR A 254 11.97 -23.67 -6.56
CA THR A 254 13.41 -23.62 -6.84
C THR A 254 14.09 -22.81 -5.75
N ALA A 255 15.30 -23.19 -5.36
CA ALA A 255 16.15 -22.36 -4.53
C ALA A 255 17.09 -21.55 -5.42
N VAL A 256 17.15 -20.23 -5.23
CA VAL A 256 18.06 -19.33 -5.96
C VAL A 256 19.02 -18.71 -4.98
N LYS A 257 20.33 -18.95 -5.17
CA LYS A 257 21.38 -18.33 -4.39
C LYS A 257 21.94 -17.13 -5.13
N LEU A 258 21.96 -15.98 -4.44
CA LEU A 258 22.51 -14.72 -4.91
C LEU A 258 23.86 -14.46 -4.23
N LEU A 259 24.85 -14.06 -5.01
CA LEU A 259 26.19 -13.68 -4.56
C LEU A 259 26.46 -12.22 -4.92
N PRO A 260 26.14 -11.27 -4.02
CA PRO A 260 26.38 -9.85 -4.27
C PRO A 260 27.89 -9.57 -4.39
N PRO A 261 28.32 -8.73 -5.36
CA PRO A 261 29.72 -8.40 -5.55
C PRO A 261 30.36 -7.74 -4.31
N ASP A 262 29.56 -6.98 -3.54
CA ASP A 262 30.03 -6.34 -2.30
C ASP A 262 30.40 -7.35 -1.20
N LYS A 263 29.84 -8.56 -1.27
CA LYS A 263 30.14 -9.66 -0.33
C LYS A 263 31.23 -10.59 -0.87
N VAL A 264 31.49 -10.57 -2.17
CA VAL A 264 32.31 -11.56 -2.88
C VAL A 264 33.11 -10.85 -3.97
N GLY A 265 34.43 -10.67 -3.77
CA GLY A 265 35.29 -10.01 -4.76
C GLY A 265 35.31 -10.74 -6.12
N GLU A 266 35.62 -10.01 -7.21
CA GLU A 266 35.52 -10.51 -8.60
C GLU A 266 36.23 -11.85 -8.85
N ARG A 267 37.46 -12.03 -8.34
CA ARG A 267 38.21 -13.30 -8.45
C ARG A 267 37.49 -14.49 -7.80
N THR A 268 36.70 -14.21 -6.77
CA THR A 268 35.92 -15.23 -6.07
C THR A 268 34.67 -15.60 -6.89
N ILE A 269 34.05 -14.65 -7.59
CA ILE A 269 32.92 -14.89 -8.49
C ILE A 269 33.31 -15.79 -9.66
N GLU A 270 34.43 -15.54 -10.33
CA GLU A 270 34.92 -16.38 -11.44
C GLU A 270 35.18 -17.81 -11.00
N ARG A 271 35.75 -17.99 -9.80
CA ARG A 271 35.94 -19.31 -9.20
C ARG A 271 34.60 -19.99 -8.91
N PHE A 272 33.63 -19.27 -8.35
CA PHE A 272 32.30 -19.81 -8.09
C PHE A 272 31.57 -20.21 -9.37
N GLU A 273 31.65 -19.41 -10.42
CA GLU A 273 31.05 -19.72 -11.72
C GLU A 273 31.60 -21.04 -12.27
N ARG A 274 32.92 -21.26 -12.14
CA ARG A 274 33.54 -22.53 -12.52
C ARG A 274 33.11 -23.70 -11.65
N GLU A 275 33.00 -23.49 -10.33
CA GLU A 275 32.52 -24.53 -9.41
C GLU A 275 31.07 -24.92 -9.74
N VAL A 276 30.18 -23.95 -9.97
CA VAL A 276 28.77 -24.18 -10.36
C VAL A 276 28.66 -24.91 -11.70
N GLN A 277 29.49 -24.56 -12.69
CA GLN A 277 29.53 -25.25 -13.99
C GLN A 277 29.89 -26.74 -13.86
N LEU A 278 30.81 -27.07 -12.95
CA LEU A 278 31.18 -28.45 -12.70
C LEU A 278 30.08 -29.18 -11.89
N THR A 279 29.49 -28.52 -10.89
CA THR A 279 28.38 -29.09 -10.11
C THR A 279 27.16 -29.37 -10.99
N ALA A 280 26.87 -28.52 -11.98
CA ALA A 280 25.76 -28.72 -12.91
C ALA A 280 25.90 -29.96 -13.82
N GLN A 281 27.08 -30.58 -13.87
CA GLN A 281 27.30 -31.83 -14.61
C GLN A 281 27.03 -33.08 -13.77
N LEU A 282 26.86 -32.93 -12.45
CA LEU A 282 26.54 -34.05 -11.56
C LEU A 282 25.09 -34.48 -11.77
N THR A 283 24.89 -35.80 -11.82
CA THR A 283 23.60 -36.44 -12.11
C THR A 283 23.16 -37.42 -11.04
N HIS A 284 24.00 -37.67 -10.03
CA HIS A 284 23.68 -38.58 -8.95
C HIS A 284 22.43 -38.10 -8.17
N PRO A 285 21.48 -38.99 -7.84
CA PRO A 285 20.21 -38.62 -7.21
C PRO A 285 20.33 -38.05 -5.80
N ASN A 286 21.50 -38.15 -5.17
CA ASN A 286 21.81 -37.55 -3.86
C ASN A 286 22.70 -36.31 -3.96
N THR A 287 22.82 -35.73 -5.15
CA THR A 287 23.48 -34.44 -5.39
C THR A 287 22.42 -33.39 -5.71
N VAL A 288 22.55 -32.20 -5.11
CA VAL A 288 21.66 -31.08 -5.42
C VAL A 288 21.77 -30.70 -6.89
N THR A 289 20.65 -30.81 -7.61
CA THR A 289 20.62 -30.49 -9.04
C THR A 289 20.65 -28.97 -9.24
N VAL A 290 21.65 -28.48 -9.97
CA VAL A 290 21.70 -27.10 -10.46
C VAL A 290 20.97 -27.02 -11.80
N PHE A 291 20.02 -26.10 -11.92
CA PHE A 291 19.20 -25.91 -13.11
C PHE A 291 19.75 -24.87 -14.07
N ASP A 292 20.26 -23.76 -13.53
CA ASP A 292 20.71 -22.61 -14.31
C ASP A 292 21.65 -21.71 -13.47
N TYR A 293 22.45 -20.89 -14.12
CA TYR A 293 23.28 -19.87 -13.50
C TYR A 293 23.48 -18.67 -14.43
N GLY A 294 23.74 -17.50 -13.85
CA GLY A 294 23.92 -16.29 -14.64
C GLY A 294 24.30 -15.07 -13.81
N ARG A 295 24.25 -13.91 -14.46
CA ARG A 295 24.46 -12.59 -13.83
C ARG A 295 23.24 -11.70 -14.09
N THR A 296 22.84 -10.94 -13.09
CA THR A 296 21.81 -9.89 -13.28
C THR A 296 22.38 -8.72 -14.08
N PRO A 297 21.54 -7.83 -14.64
CA PRO A 297 22.00 -6.59 -15.26
C PRO A 297 22.86 -5.74 -14.31
N GLU A 298 22.63 -5.83 -13.00
CA GLU A 298 23.38 -5.16 -11.95
C GLU A 298 24.67 -5.90 -11.55
N GLY A 299 25.02 -7.00 -12.23
CA GLY A 299 26.26 -7.75 -12.03
C GLY A 299 26.20 -8.78 -10.89
N VAL A 300 25.05 -9.03 -10.28
CA VAL A 300 24.92 -10.03 -9.20
C VAL A 300 24.96 -11.43 -9.81
N PHE A 301 25.93 -12.25 -9.40
CA PHE A 301 25.98 -13.65 -9.82
C PHE A 301 24.92 -14.47 -9.08
N TYR A 302 24.24 -15.36 -9.79
CA TYR A 302 23.24 -16.24 -9.21
C TYR A 302 23.30 -17.64 -9.81
N TYR A 303 22.79 -18.61 -9.06
CA TYR A 303 22.44 -19.92 -9.59
C TYR A 303 21.15 -20.45 -8.97
N ALA A 304 20.42 -21.20 -9.77
CA ALA A 304 19.14 -21.81 -9.44
C ALA A 304 19.32 -23.32 -9.28
N MET A 305 18.82 -23.87 -8.19
CA MET A 305 18.95 -25.28 -7.83
C MET A 305 17.63 -25.84 -7.28
N GLU A 306 17.53 -27.15 -7.14
CA GLU A 306 16.37 -27.78 -6.53
C GLU A 306 16.07 -27.20 -5.14
N LEU A 307 14.78 -27.08 -4.83
CA LEU A 307 14.33 -26.76 -3.48
C LEU A 307 14.06 -28.09 -2.77
N LEU A 308 14.82 -28.37 -1.72
CA LEU A 308 14.63 -29.55 -0.88
C LEU A 308 13.65 -29.24 0.26
N ASP A 309 12.56 -30.01 0.30
CA ASP A 309 11.59 -29.97 1.38
C ASP A 309 11.97 -31.03 2.44
N GLY A 310 12.65 -30.58 3.50
CA GLY A 310 13.05 -31.45 4.60
C GLY A 310 14.11 -30.83 5.51
N PRO A 311 14.35 -31.41 6.69
CA PRO A 311 15.44 -30.99 7.55
C PRO A 311 16.79 -31.47 7.00
N ASN A 312 17.85 -30.69 7.22
CA ASN A 312 19.21 -31.19 7.04
C ASN A 312 19.61 -32.12 8.20
N LEU A 313 20.73 -32.83 8.05
CA LEU A 313 21.19 -33.79 9.04
C LEU A 313 21.50 -33.15 10.40
N GLU A 314 21.97 -31.90 10.43
CA GLU A 314 22.18 -31.14 11.65
C GLU A 314 20.88 -30.98 12.45
N GLN A 315 19.84 -30.45 11.81
CA GLN A 315 18.50 -30.28 12.40
C GLN A 315 17.90 -31.62 12.84
N LEU A 316 18.15 -32.68 12.09
CA LEU A 316 17.66 -34.01 12.38
C LEU A 316 18.29 -34.59 13.67
N VAL A 317 19.59 -34.36 13.87
CA VAL A 317 20.31 -34.76 15.09
C VAL A 317 19.94 -33.86 16.27
N GLU A 318 19.79 -32.55 16.06
CA GLU A 318 19.35 -31.63 17.11
C GLU A 318 17.96 -31.96 17.64
N ALA A 319 17.03 -32.33 16.77
CA ALA A 319 15.66 -32.66 17.15
C ALA A 319 15.53 -34.08 17.76
N GLY A 320 16.30 -35.05 17.26
CA GLY A 320 16.13 -36.47 17.57
C GLY A 320 17.24 -37.11 18.41
N GLY A 321 18.32 -36.38 18.70
CA GLY A 321 19.53 -36.95 19.30
C GLY A 321 20.32 -37.85 18.34
N PRO A 322 21.23 -38.69 18.85
CA PRO A 322 21.96 -39.67 18.06
C PRO A 322 21.01 -40.56 17.23
N GLN A 323 21.36 -40.78 15.96
CA GLN A 323 20.55 -41.59 15.05
C GLN A 323 20.93 -43.07 15.14
N SER A 324 19.98 -43.97 14.83
CA SER A 324 20.26 -45.41 14.78
C SER A 324 21.35 -45.72 13.77
N GLU A 325 22.17 -46.72 14.06
CA GLU A 325 23.32 -47.10 13.22
C GLU A 325 22.87 -47.43 11.79
N SER A 326 21.73 -48.11 11.65
CA SER A 326 21.11 -48.43 10.36
C SER A 326 20.81 -47.18 9.51
N ARG A 327 20.30 -46.11 10.14
CA ARG A 327 19.97 -44.86 9.45
C ARG A 327 21.24 -44.10 9.06
N VAL A 328 22.25 -44.10 9.94
CA VAL A 328 23.56 -43.49 9.66
C VAL A 328 24.22 -44.16 8.46
N VAL A 329 24.27 -45.50 8.43
CA VAL A 329 24.84 -46.25 7.29
C VAL A 329 24.09 -45.93 6.00
N TYR A 330 22.75 -45.87 6.04
CA TYR A 330 21.93 -45.53 4.88
C TYR A 330 22.27 -44.14 4.31
N LEU A 331 22.31 -43.11 5.16
CA LEU A 331 22.61 -41.73 4.75
C LEU A 331 24.05 -41.59 4.24
N LEU A 332 25.04 -42.14 4.95
CA LEU A 332 26.44 -42.03 4.55
C LEU A 332 26.73 -42.79 3.26
N THR A 333 26.03 -43.89 2.97
CA THR A 333 26.18 -44.59 1.68
C THR A 333 25.77 -43.69 0.52
N GLN A 334 24.68 -42.92 0.68
CA GLN A 334 24.23 -41.95 -0.32
C GLN A 334 25.22 -40.80 -0.52
N VAL A 335 25.76 -40.26 0.58
CA VAL A 335 26.79 -39.22 0.56
C VAL A 335 28.04 -39.73 -0.16
N CYS A 336 28.49 -40.95 0.14
CA CYS A 336 29.63 -41.57 -0.54
C CYS A 336 29.38 -41.74 -2.05
N GLY A 337 28.18 -42.17 -2.46
CA GLY A 337 27.83 -42.27 -3.88
C GLY A 337 27.89 -40.93 -4.62
N ALA A 338 27.36 -39.87 -4.02
CA ALA A 338 27.42 -38.51 -4.58
C ALA A 338 28.87 -37.99 -4.66
N LEU A 339 29.68 -38.25 -3.63
CA LEU A 339 31.09 -37.87 -3.61
C LEU A 339 31.93 -38.67 -4.62
N ASP A 340 31.62 -39.94 -4.86
CA ASP A 340 32.31 -40.76 -5.85
C ASP A 340 32.12 -40.21 -7.27
N GLU A 341 30.89 -39.84 -7.65
CA GLU A 341 30.61 -39.16 -8.91
C GLU A 341 31.39 -37.84 -9.01
N ALA A 342 31.31 -37.01 -7.97
CA ALA A 342 32.01 -35.72 -7.94
C ALA A 342 33.53 -35.87 -8.11
N HIS A 343 34.14 -36.82 -7.40
CA HIS A 343 35.56 -37.11 -7.52
C HIS A 343 35.93 -37.67 -8.90
N GLY A 344 35.06 -38.46 -9.52
CA GLY A 344 35.22 -38.94 -10.89
C GLY A 344 35.34 -37.80 -11.93
N LEU A 345 34.75 -36.64 -11.65
CA LEU A 345 34.85 -35.42 -12.46
C LEU A 345 35.93 -34.43 -11.97
N GLY A 346 36.74 -34.83 -10.98
CA GLY A 346 37.79 -33.99 -10.40
C GLY A 346 37.28 -32.86 -9.48
N LEU A 347 36.03 -32.94 -9.02
CA LEU A 347 35.42 -31.98 -8.11
C LEU A 347 35.62 -32.44 -6.65
N ILE A 348 36.17 -31.57 -5.80
CA ILE A 348 36.32 -31.82 -4.36
C ILE A 348 35.41 -30.86 -3.60
N HIS A 349 34.46 -31.38 -2.81
CA HIS A 349 33.45 -30.56 -2.11
C HIS A 349 34.04 -29.61 -1.05
N ARG A 350 35.07 -30.06 -0.31
CA ARG A 350 35.82 -29.30 0.73
C ARG A 350 35.05 -28.82 1.97
N ASP A 351 33.72 -28.81 1.97
CA ASP A 351 32.89 -28.38 3.11
C ASP A 351 31.79 -29.40 3.45
N ILE A 352 32.13 -30.69 3.54
CA ILE A 352 31.17 -31.72 3.95
C ILE A 352 30.93 -31.59 5.46
N LYS A 353 29.69 -31.33 5.84
CA LYS A 353 29.22 -31.18 7.23
C LYS A 353 27.72 -31.48 7.33
N PRO A 354 27.17 -31.78 8.52
CA PRO A 354 25.74 -32.11 8.69
C PRO A 354 24.76 -31.06 8.14
N ALA A 355 25.13 -29.77 8.16
CA ALA A 355 24.28 -28.71 7.61
C ALA A 355 24.13 -28.75 6.07
N ASN A 356 25.01 -29.48 5.37
CA ASN A 356 25.05 -29.61 3.90
C ASN A 356 24.57 -31.01 3.42
N ILE A 357 24.00 -31.83 4.31
CA ILE A 357 23.49 -33.19 4.02
C ILE A 357 21.99 -33.25 4.31
#